data_AF-A0A8S9TRT1-F1
#
_entry.id   AF-A0A8S9TRT1-F1
#
_cell.length_a   1.000
_cell.length_b   1.000
_cell.length_c   1.000
_cell.angle_alpha   90.00
_cell.angle_beta   90.00
_cell.angle_gamma   90.00
#
_symmetry.space_group_name_H-M   'P 1'
#
loop_
_entity.id
_entity.type
_entity.pdbx_description
1 polymer ?
#
loop_
_entity_poly.entity_id
_entity_poly.type
_entity_poly.pdbx_seq_one_letter_code
_entity_poly.pdbx_strand_id
1 'polypeptide(L)'
;MENALLLSLSTTNVDALQLLYLARGVPPERPFIPAIRFKLDIQSDVNCKSDFRFDRATIYALTLHFALPEYVVTRNRDKVHCTEALCILLYRLSYPRRNLDLSSKFGRAEGPISRIFSHMIVYLYDRYNTLIYFHKSLCRRSIATYASAVEARSAPMPNVFGFIDGTKIAISRTSSRRGHRENLQKQVYSGHKRVHCLTYQSVVVPDGLAIHFWGPIEGKRHDVTLLYESKLVKFFETQDDIFRGYALYGDPAYPIQQYIVSGYKGASLSALEKILNARMSSVRESVEWKFAHLKSYWAFIDYKNFGLVPPPFAEYLKA
;
A
#
# COMPACT_ATOMS: atom_id res chain seq x y z
N MET A 1 -37.25 -40.12 -22.12
CA MET A 1 -36.23 -39.39 -22.90
C MET A 1 -35.57 -38.24 -22.12
N GLU A 2 -35.98 -37.91 -20.88
CA GLU A 2 -35.37 -36.83 -20.08
C GLU A 2 -34.09 -37.24 -19.31
N ASN A 3 -33.89 -38.53 -19.01
CA ASN A 3 -32.75 -38.97 -18.20
C ASN A 3 -31.42 -39.14 -18.97
N ALA A 4 -31.43 -39.04 -20.30
CA ALA A 4 -30.22 -39.22 -21.12
C ALA A 4 -29.47 -37.90 -21.42
N LEU A 5 -30.14 -36.75 -21.28
CA LEU A 5 -29.54 -35.42 -21.48
C LEU A 5 -28.80 -34.89 -20.23
N LEU A 6 -28.99 -35.54 -19.08
CA LEU A 6 -28.36 -35.20 -17.80
C LEU A 6 -26.94 -35.73 -17.62
N LEU A 7 -26.46 -36.61 -18.51
CA LEU A 7 -25.18 -37.33 -18.36
C LEU A 7 -24.06 -36.85 -19.29
N SER A 8 -24.30 -35.83 -20.14
CA SER A 8 -23.29 -35.35 -21.11
C SER A 8 -22.67 -33.99 -20.77
N LEU A 9 -23.10 -33.31 -19.70
CA LEU A 9 -22.47 -32.08 -19.24
C LEU A 9 -21.27 -32.43 -18.37
N SER A 10 -20.08 -32.29 -18.96
CA SER A 10 -18.81 -32.48 -18.29
C SER A 10 -18.78 -31.75 -16.94
N THR A 11 -18.28 -32.46 -15.93
CA THR A 11 -18.11 -32.07 -14.53
C THR A 11 -17.15 -30.88 -14.30
N THR A 12 -16.91 -30.05 -15.32
CA THR A 12 -15.96 -28.94 -15.33
C THR A 12 -16.59 -27.59 -15.65
N ASN A 13 -17.88 -27.52 -15.96
CA ASN A 13 -18.53 -26.26 -16.31
C ASN A 13 -19.42 -25.76 -15.16
N VAL A 14 -18.88 -24.84 -14.35
CA VAL A 14 -19.54 -24.26 -13.16
C VAL A 14 -20.91 -23.65 -13.53
N ASP A 15 -21.02 -23.10 -14.74
CA ASP A 15 -22.25 -22.49 -15.26
C ASP A 15 -23.37 -23.51 -15.49
N ALA A 16 -23.04 -24.74 -15.90
CA ALA A 16 -24.02 -25.81 -16.12
C ALA A 16 -24.59 -26.34 -14.80
N LEU A 17 -23.77 -26.45 -13.76
CA LEU A 17 -24.20 -26.78 -12.40
C LEU A 17 -25.06 -25.68 -11.78
N GLN A 18 -24.73 -24.41 -12.03
CA GLN A 18 -25.50 -23.26 -11.55
C GLN A 18 -26.88 -23.19 -12.22
N LEU A 19 -26.96 -23.44 -13.54
CA LEU A 19 -28.22 -23.58 -14.26
C LEU A 19 -29.06 -24.75 -13.75
N LEU A 20 -28.44 -25.90 -13.44
CA LEU A 20 -29.13 -27.06 -12.87
C LEU A 20 -29.70 -26.77 -11.47
N TYR A 21 -28.98 -26.01 -10.65
CA TYR A 21 -29.44 -25.57 -9.32
C TYR A 21 -30.60 -24.57 -9.42
N LEU A 22 -30.52 -23.60 -10.35
CA LEU A 22 -31.61 -22.65 -10.61
C LEU A 22 -32.86 -23.35 -11.15
N ALA A 23 -32.70 -24.36 -12.02
CA ALA A 23 -33.79 -25.16 -12.57
C ALA A 23 -34.51 -26.03 -11.52
N ARG A 24 -33.85 -26.36 -10.40
CA ARG A 24 -34.46 -27.10 -9.28
C ARG A 24 -35.32 -26.24 -8.36
N GLY A 25 -35.39 -24.92 -8.59
CA GLY A 25 -36.23 -24.01 -7.81
C GLY A 25 -35.83 -23.85 -6.34
N VAL A 26 -34.71 -24.46 -5.91
CA VAL A 26 -34.15 -24.26 -4.58
C VAL A 26 -33.26 -23.02 -4.64
N PRO A 27 -33.68 -21.88 -4.05
CA PRO A 27 -32.83 -20.70 -4.03
C PRO A 27 -31.51 -21.05 -3.32
N PRO A 28 -30.35 -20.61 -3.84
CA PRO A 28 -29.09 -20.86 -3.18
C PRO A 28 -29.14 -20.25 -1.77
N GLU A 29 -28.78 -21.04 -0.76
CA GLU A 29 -28.69 -20.56 0.62
C GLU A 29 -27.67 -19.42 0.68
N ARG A 30 -28.08 -18.27 1.25
CA ARG A 30 -27.24 -17.08 1.35
C ARG A 30 -26.86 -16.85 2.80
N PRO A 31 -25.62 -16.39 3.06
CA PRO A 31 -25.24 -15.97 4.40
C PRO A 31 -26.22 -14.93 4.94
N PHE A 32 -26.69 -15.13 6.16
CA PHE A 32 -27.55 -14.17 6.84
C PHE A 32 -26.80 -12.85 7.05
N ILE A 33 -27.40 -11.75 6.59
CA ILE A 33 -26.88 -10.41 6.85
C ILE A 33 -27.60 -9.90 8.09
N PRO A 34 -26.89 -9.67 9.20
CA PRO A 34 -27.54 -9.21 10.41
C PRO A 34 -28.09 -7.81 10.20
N ALA A 35 -29.27 -7.55 10.77
CA ALA A 35 -29.92 -6.23 10.77
C ALA A 35 -29.22 -5.29 11.77
N ILE A 36 -27.93 -5.04 11.55
CA ILE A 36 -27.08 -4.18 12.36
C ILE A 36 -26.86 -2.87 11.61
N ARG A 37 -26.98 -1.76 12.33
CA ARG A 37 -26.55 -0.45 11.84
C ARG A 37 -25.32 -0.03 12.62
N PHE A 38 -24.15 -0.06 11.99
CA PHE A 38 -22.92 0.36 12.63
C PHE A 38 -23.03 1.83 13.09
N LYS A 39 -22.67 2.07 14.35
CA LYS A 39 -22.55 3.40 14.94
C LYS A 39 -21.23 3.49 15.68
N LEU A 40 -20.45 4.53 15.37
CA LEU A 40 -19.16 4.76 16.00
C LEU A 40 -19.32 5.24 17.46
N ASP A 41 -20.38 6.00 17.76
CA ASP A 41 -20.60 6.59 19.08
C ASP A 41 -20.73 5.58 20.22
N ILE A 42 -21.27 4.40 19.91
CA ILE A 42 -21.48 3.32 20.89
C ILE A 42 -20.23 2.44 21.07
N GLN A 43 -19.15 2.69 20.33
CA GLN A 43 -17.89 1.96 20.47
C GLN A 43 -17.03 2.58 21.58
N SER A 44 -16.39 1.74 22.39
CA SER A 44 -15.37 2.18 23.34
C SER A 44 -14.05 2.49 22.62
N ASP A 45 -13.23 3.39 23.17
CA ASP A 45 -11.93 3.72 22.57
C ASP A 45 -10.99 2.52 22.52
N VAL A 46 -11.09 1.59 23.48
CA VAL A 46 -10.32 0.33 23.48
C VAL A 46 -10.69 -0.53 22.26
N ASN A 47 -11.99 -0.70 21.98
CA ASN A 47 -12.46 -1.44 20.81
C ASN A 47 -12.06 -0.72 19.52
N CYS A 48 -12.19 0.60 19.46
CA CYS A 48 -11.78 1.39 18.30
C CYS A 48 -10.28 1.22 18.00
N LYS A 49 -9.41 1.29 19.00
CA LYS A 49 -7.96 1.08 18.82
C LYS A 49 -7.66 -0.35 18.35
N SER A 50 -8.33 -1.34 18.92
CA SER A 50 -8.15 -2.76 18.53
C SER A 50 -8.64 -3.07 17.11
N ASP A 51 -9.72 -2.42 16.66
CA ASP A 51 -10.31 -2.68 15.35
C ASP A 51 -9.72 -1.80 14.25
N PHE A 52 -9.59 -0.51 14.52
CA PHE A 52 -9.32 0.54 13.54
C PHE A 52 -7.95 1.19 13.70
N ARG A 53 -7.17 0.84 14.75
CA ARG A 53 -5.88 1.44 15.13
C ARG A 53 -5.95 2.88 15.64
N PHE A 54 -7.15 3.43 15.79
CA PHE A 54 -7.40 4.79 16.24
C PHE A 54 -8.51 4.82 17.27
N ASP A 55 -8.48 5.77 18.20
CA ASP A 55 -9.62 6.06 19.08
C ASP A 55 -10.76 6.76 18.33
N ARG A 56 -11.90 6.91 19.01
CA ARG A 56 -13.10 7.48 18.41
C ARG A 56 -12.90 8.92 17.95
N ALA A 57 -12.27 9.76 18.79
CA ALA A 57 -12.03 11.17 18.48
C ALA A 57 -11.14 11.32 17.24
N THR A 58 -10.10 10.50 17.13
CA THR A 58 -9.21 10.48 15.97
C THR A 58 -9.93 10.04 14.70
N ILE A 59 -10.83 9.04 14.77
CA ILE A 59 -11.62 8.62 13.60
C ILE A 59 -12.50 9.78 13.11
N TYR A 60 -13.14 10.53 14.02
CA TYR A 60 -13.88 11.74 13.65
C TYR A 60 -12.99 12.83 13.05
N ALA A 61 -11.80 13.07 13.60
CA ALA A 61 -10.86 14.02 13.01
C ALA A 61 -10.41 13.57 11.60
N LEU A 62 -10.19 12.27 11.40
CA LEU A 62 -9.79 11.72 10.11
C LEU A 62 -10.89 11.88 9.04
N THR A 63 -12.18 11.77 9.37
CA THR A 63 -13.23 12.02 8.35
C THR A 63 -13.20 13.46 7.86
N LEU A 64 -12.90 14.43 8.74
CA LEU A 64 -12.73 15.84 8.41
C LEU A 64 -11.44 16.09 7.62
N HIS A 65 -10.31 15.56 8.09
CA HIS A 65 -9.01 15.73 7.43
C HIS A 65 -8.94 15.06 6.06
N PHE A 66 -9.64 13.93 5.88
CA PHE A 66 -9.80 13.30 4.57
C PHE A 66 -10.86 13.99 3.69
N ALA A 67 -11.54 15.01 4.21
CA ALA A 67 -12.60 15.75 3.54
C ALA A 67 -13.66 14.80 2.97
N LEU A 68 -14.10 13.82 3.76
CA LEU A 68 -15.13 12.88 3.33
C LEU A 68 -16.50 13.58 3.28
N PRO A 69 -17.32 13.35 2.23
CA PRO A 69 -18.71 13.81 2.25
C PRO A 69 -19.46 13.09 3.38
N GLU A 70 -20.46 13.74 3.99
CA GLU A 70 -21.28 13.15 5.06
C GLU A 70 -21.77 11.74 4.72
N TYR A 71 -22.16 11.54 3.46
CA TYR A 71 -22.45 10.23 2.90
C TYR A 71 -21.55 9.94 1.70
N VAL A 72 -20.82 8.82 1.78
CA VAL A 72 -20.07 8.26 0.66
C VAL A 72 -21.03 7.43 -0.19
N VAL A 73 -21.02 7.70 -1.50
CA VAL A 73 -21.87 7.01 -2.48
C VAL A 73 -21.00 6.37 -3.55
N THR A 74 -21.04 5.05 -3.65
CA THR A 74 -20.26 4.31 -4.67
C THR A 74 -20.90 4.45 -6.05
N ARG A 75 -20.17 4.07 -7.12
CA ARG A 75 -20.72 4.00 -8.50
C ARG A 75 -21.94 3.07 -8.60
N ASN A 76 -22.00 2.05 -7.75
CA ASN A 76 -23.12 1.10 -7.65
C ASN A 76 -24.23 1.59 -6.70
N ARG A 77 -24.20 2.87 -6.32
CA ARG A 77 -25.20 3.55 -5.47
C ARG A 77 -25.28 2.98 -4.04
N ASP A 78 -24.23 2.32 -3.56
CA ASP A 78 -24.15 1.98 -2.13
C ASP A 78 -23.95 3.29 -1.35
N LYS A 79 -24.88 3.60 -0.44
CA LYS A 79 -24.82 4.78 0.43
C LYS A 79 -24.40 4.38 1.84
N VAL A 80 -23.39 5.06 2.37
CA VAL A 80 -22.82 4.79 3.69
C VAL A 80 -22.37 6.11 4.34
N HIS A 81 -22.56 6.25 5.65
CA HIS A 81 -22.10 7.44 6.37
C HIS A 81 -20.55 7.49 6.39
N CYS A 82 -19.95 8.68 6.40
CA CYS A 82 -18.50 8.86 6.28
C CYS A 82 -17.69 8.09 7.34
N THR A 83 -18.17 8.07 8.60
CA THR A 83 -17.51 7.34 9.69
C THR A 83 -17.58 5.84 9.50
N GLU A 84 -18.70 5.31 9.03
CA GLU A 84 -18.85 3.88 8.73
C GLU A 84 -17.96 3.50 7.54
N ALA A 85 -17.91 4.31 6.49
CA ALA A 85 -17.03 4.09 5.33
C ALA A 85 -15.55 4.07 5.73
N LEU A 86 -15.13 5.02 6.57
CA LEU A 86 -13.77 5.08 7.11
C LEU A 86 -13.48 3.88 8.02
N CYS A 87 -14.40 3.50 8.90
CA CYS A 87 -14.24 2.30 9.73
C CYS A 87 -14.14 1.03 8.88
N ILE A 88 -14.90 0.88 7.79
CA ILE A 88 -14.76 -0.26 6.85
C ILE A 88 -13.35 -0.27 6.25
N LEU A 89 -12.85 0.89 5.81
CA LEU A 89 -11.50 1.04 5.27
C LEU A 89 -10.44 0.62 6.30
N LEU A 90 -10.44 1.26 7.47
CA LEU A 90 -9.45 1.03 8.53
C LEU A 90 -9.50 -0.41 9.04
N TYR A 91 -10.70 -0.94 9.26
CA TYR A 91 -10.87 -2.32 9.70
C TYR A 91 -10.33 -3.29 8.67
N ARG A 92 -10.60 -3.07 7.39
CA ARG A 92 -10.07 -3.97 6.35
C ARG A 92 -8.57 -3.88 6.21
N LEU A 93 -7.98 -2.70 6.34
CA LEU A 93 -6.53 -2.52 6.29
C LEU A 93 -5.82 -3.12 7.51
N SER A 94 -6.47 -3.12 8.68
CA SER A 94 -5.83 -3.47 9.95
C SER A 94 -5.44 -4.94 10.07
N TYR A 95 -6.14 -5.84 9.37
CA TYR A 95 -5.85 -7.27 9.30
C TYR A 95 -6.58 -7.93 8.11
N PRO A 96 -6.00 -8.96 7.46
CA PRO A 96 -6.66 -9.72 6.41
C PRO A 96 -7.87 -10.51 6.95
N ARG A 97 -9.06 -9.92 6.81
CA ARG A 97 -10.35 -10.52 7.18
C ARG A 97 -11.17 -10.86 5.95
N ARG A 98 -12.08 -11.84 6.07
CA ARG A 98 -13.04 -12.13 4.99
C ARG A 98 -14.10 -11.04 4.96
N ASN A 99 -14.69 -10.81 3.79
CA ASN A 99 -15.83 -9.89 3.66
C ASN A 99 -17.00 -10.33 4.56
N LEU A 100 -17.18 -11.63 4.77
CA LEU A 100 -18.17 -12.18 5.70
C LEU A 100 -17.98 -11.68 7.14
N ASP A 101 -16.74 -11.61 7.62
CA ASP A 101 -16.45 -11.13 8.98
C ASP A 101 -16.81 -9.64 9.10
N LEU A 102 -16.60 -8.86 8.04
CA LEU A 102 -17.04 -7.46 7.95
C LEU A 102 -18.57 -7.35 7.87
N SER A 103 -19.24 -8.26 7.16
CA SER A 103 -20.71 -8.29 7.05
C SER A 103 -21.35 -8.38 8.42
N SER A 104 -20.82 -9.26 9.28
CA SER A 104 -21.30 -9.41 10.66
C SER A 104 -21.12 -8.14 11.50
N LYS A 105 -20.02 -7.40 11.31
CA LYS A 105 -19.73 -6.19 12.09
C LYS A 105 -20.51 -4.96 11.61
N PHE A 106 -20.63 -4.80 10.30
CA PHE A 106 -21.21 -3.59 9.68
C PHE A 106 -22.67 -3.75 9.24
N GLY A 107 -23.23 -4.98 9.29
CA GLY A 107 -24.60 -5.25 8.88
C GLY A 107 -24.84 -5.02 7.38
N ARG A 108 -23.82 -5.28 6.56
CA ARG A 108 -23.86 -5.07 5.10
C ARG A 108 -23.42 -6.31 4.36
N ALA A 109 -24.06 -6.57 3.22
CA ALA A 109 -23.62 -7.61 2.30
C ALA A 109 -22.14 -7.45 1.89
N GLU A 110 -21.49 -8.57 1.57
CA GLU A 110 -20.08 -8.62 1.16
C GLU A 110 -19.77 -7.76 -0.07
N GLY A 111 -20.69 -7.70 -1.03
CA GLY A 111 -20.57 -6.89 -2.25
C GLY A 111 -20.41 -5.40 -1.95
N PRO A 112 -21.38 -4.75 -1.27
CA PRO A 112 -21.25 -3.37 -0.79
C PRO A 112 -19.97 -3.11 0.00
N ILE A 113 -19.57 -4.00 0.92
CA ILE A 113 -18.32 -3.86 1.70
C ILE A 113 -17.11 -3.74 0.77
N SER A 114 -17.00 -4.63 -0.22
CA SER A 114 -15.90 -4.64 -1.20
C SER A 114 -15.87 -3.35 -2.04
N ARG A 115 -17.05 -2.87 -2.47
CA ARG A 115 -17.17 -1.65 -3.28
C ARG A 115 -16.88 -0.39 -2.48
N ILE A 116 -17.36 -0.30 -1.25
CA ILE A 116 -17.07 0.83 -0.34
C ILE A 116 -15.58 0.90 -0.05
N PHE A 117 -14.95 -0.22 0.29
CA PHE A 117 -13.50 -0.29 0.51
C PHE A 117 -12.71 0.21 -0.71
N SER A 118 -13.00 -0.33 -1.89
CA SER A 118 -12.32 0.06 -3.13
C SER A 118 -12.55 1.53 -3.48
N HIS A 119 -13.78 2.02 -3.30
CA HIS A 119 -14.13 3.42 -3.53
C HIS A 119 -13.35 4.35 -2.59
N MET A 120 -13.24 4.01 -1.31
CA MET A 120 -12.49 4.80 -0.33
C MET A 120 -10.99 4.87 -0.67
N ILE A 121 -10.38 3.76 -1.11
CA ILE A 121 -8.97 3.76 -1.55
C ILE A 121 -8.76 4.73 -2.71
N VAL A 122 -9.59 4.63 -3.76
CA VAL A 122 -9.51 5.51 -4.95
C VAL A 122 -9.78 6.96 -4.57
N TYR A 123 -10.80 7.22 -3.76
CA TYR A 123 -11.15 8.56 -3.30
C TYR A 123 -9.99 9.27 -2.58
N LEU A 124 -9.29 8.55 -1.69
CA LEU A 124 -8.15 9.09 -0.95
C LEU A 124 -6.95 9.28 -1.87
N TYR A 125 -6.66 8.31 -2.73
CA TYR A 125 -5.55 8.40 -3.67
C TYR A 125 -5.72 9.57 -4.64
N ASP A 126 -6.87 9.70 -5.30
CA ASP A 126 -7.12 10.76 -6.28
C ASP A 126 -7.00 12.17 -5.66
N ARG A 127 -7.34 12.29 -4.37
CA ARG A 127 -7.26 13.54 -3.63
C ARG A 127 -5.84 13.91 -3.22
N TYR A 128 -5.10 12.90 -2.75
CA TYR A 128 -3.86 13.10 -2.03
C TYR A 128 -2.64 12.60 -2.82
N ASN A 129 -2.78 12.17 -4.08
CA ASN A 129 -1.67 11.62 -4.87
C ASN A 129 -0.47 12.58 -4.97
N THR A 130 -0.70 13.89 -5.03
CA THR A 130 0.38 14.88 -5.08
C THR A 130 1.15 14.95 -3.76
N LEU A 131 0.43 14.87 -2.63
CA LEU A 131 1.01 14.81 -1.28
C LEU A 131 1.68 13.46 -0.99
N ILE A 132 1.08 12.35 -1.46
CA ILE A 132 1.65 11.00 -1.38
C ILE A 132 2.94 10.93 -2.20
N TYR A 133 2.93 11.51 -3.41
CA TYR A 133 4.13 11.59 -4.23
C TYR A 133 5.21 12.38 -3.53
N PHE A 134 4.97 13.62 -3.10
CA PHE A 134 5.95 14.34 -2.29
C PHE A 134 5.31 15.42 -1.42
N HIS A 135 5.46 15.33 -0.10
CA HIS A 135 4.93 16.32 0.85
C HIS A 135 5.80 17.58 0.93
N LYS A 136 5.86 18.34 -0.17
CA LYS A 136 6.76 19.49 -0.38
C LYS A 136 6.69 20.55 0.73
N SER A 137 5.49 20.92 1.18
CA SER A 137 5.29 21.97 2.19
C SER A 137 5.81 21.59 3.58
N LEU A 138 5.79 20.31 3.93
CA LEU A 138 6.36 19.80 5.17
C LEU A 138 7.87 19.80 5.07
N CYS A 139 8.40 19.18 4.00
CA CYS A 139 9.83 19.11 3.77
C CYS A 139 10.47 20.51 3.74
N ARG A 140 9.93 21.47 2.98
CA ARG A 140 10.44 22.85 2.92
C ARG A 140 10.57 23.51 4.29
N ARG A 141 9.60 23.29 5.20
CA ARG A 141 9.61 23.92 6.54
C ARG A 141 10.62 23.27 7.49
N SER A 142 10.97 22.01 7.28
CA SER A 142 11.68 21.21 8.27
C SER A 142 12.98 20.57 7.76
N ILE A 143 13.36 20.78 6.48
CA ILE A 143 14.53 20.14 5.87
C ILE A 143 15.83 20.41 6.63
N ALA A 144 16.04 21.64 7.11
CA ALA A 144 17.19 21.99 7.93
C ALA A 144 17.16 21.25 9.28
N THR A 145 16.01 21.22 9.96
CA THR A 145 15.82 20.49 11.21
C THR A 145 16.07 19.00 11.03
N TYR A 146 15.63 18.43 9.91
CA TYR A 146 15.88 17.03 9.58
C TYR A 146 17.37 16.75 9.38
N ALA A 147 18.08 17.58 8.62
CA ALA A 147 19.51 17.44 8.42
C ALA A 147 20.29 17.52 9.74
N SER A 148 19.98 18.50 10.59
CA SER A 148 20.59 18.61 11.93
C SER A 148 20.26 17.43 12.83
N ALA A 149 19.05 16.84 12.73
CA ALA A 149 18.68 15.66 13.51
C ALA A 149 19.47 14.40 13.09
N VAL A 150 19.78 14.26 11.79
CA VAL A 150 20.64 13.19 11.28
C VAL A 150 22.08 13.39 11.76
N GLU A 151 22.60 14.61 11.64
CA GLU A 151 23.94 14.96 12.11
C GLU A 151 24.12 14.71 13.63
N ALA A 152 23.11 15.06 14.44
CA ALA A 152 23.11 14.82 15.88
C ALA A 152 23.26 13.34 16.28
N ARG A 153 22.95 12.41 15.36
CA ARG A 153 23.19 10.96 15.53
C ARG A 153 24.60 10.54 15.08
N SER A 154 25.54 11.47 15.03
CA SER A 154 26.94 11.25 14.59
C SER A 154 27.05 10.76 13.15
N ALA A 155 26.08 11.13 12.30
CA ALA A 155 26.15 10.86 10.87
C ALA A 155 27.23 11.77 10.24
N PRO A 156 28.19 11.21 9.47
CA PRO A 156 29.29 11.97 8.87
C PRO A 156 28.88 12.96 7.77
N MET A 157 27.61 13.01 7.37
CA MET A 157 27.10 13.86 6.30
C MET A 157 26.06 14.84 6.84
N PRO A 158 26.42 16.12 7.06
CA PRO A 158 25.56 17.09 7.74
C PRO A 158 24.37 17.55 6.88
N ASN A 159 24.39 17.26 5.58
CA ASN A 159 23.38 17.69 4.64
C ASN A 159 22.36 16.59 4.25
N VAL A 160 22.44 15.42 4.90
CA VAL A 160 21.47 14.34 4.69
C VAL A 160 20.21 14.63 5.50
N PHE A 161 19.09 14.89 4.83
CA PHE A 161 17.83 15.24 5.49
C PHE A 161 16.84 14.07 5.60
N GLY A 162 17.12 12.96 4.93
CA GLY A 162 16.20 11.85 4.88
C GLY A 162 16.82 10.65 4.19
N PHE A 163 16.08 9.56 4.24
CA PHE A 163 16.57 8.27 3.81
C PHE A 163 15.62 7.67 2.78
N ILE A 164 16.18 7.22 1.66
CA ILE A 164 15.42 6.63 0.55
C ILE A 164 15.62 5.12 0.54
N ASP A 165 14.53 4.38 0.39
CA ASP A 165 14.63 2.93 0.29
C ASP A 165 13.47 2.32 -0.51
N GLY A 166 13.77 1.15 -1.08
CA GLY A 166 12.80 0.32 -1.79
C GLY A 166 12.14 -0.66 -0.83
N THR A 167 10.85 -0.93 -1.01
CA THR A 167 10.14 -1.98 -0.29
C THR A 167 9.35 -2.87 -1.23
N LYS A 168 9.39 -4.18 -0.96
CA LYS A 168 8.64 -5.18 -1.73
C LYS A 168 7.41 -5.59 -0.95
N ILE A 169 6.26 -5.51 -1.61
CA ILE A 169 4.97 -5.99 -1.12
C ILE A 169 4.62 -7.27 -1.86
N ALA A 170 4.51 -8.38 -1.13
CA ALA A 170 4.18 -9.66 -1.72
C ALA A 170 2.75 -9.66 -2.26
N ILE A 171 2.55 -10.29 -3.41
CA ILE A 171 1.24 -10.47 -4.03
C ILE A 171 0.98 -11.95 -4.29
N SER A 172 -0.30 -12.29 -4.49
CA SER A 172 -0.66 -13.62 -4.94
C SER A 172 -0.02 -13.93 -6.30
N ARG A 173 0.29 -15.20 -6.52
CA ARG A 173 0.79 -15.68 -7.81
C ARG A 173 -0.28 -15.42 -8.88
N THR A 174 0.02 -14.56 -9.83
CA THR A 174 -0.85 -14.34 -11.00
C THR A 174 -0.81 -15.58 -11.90
N SER A 175 -1.97 -16.12 -12.24
CA SER A 175 -2.09 -17.18 -13.26
C SER A 175 -1.79 -16.60 -14.64
N SER A 176 -1.26 -17.43 -15.55
CA SER A 176 -1.16 -17.05 -16.96
C SER A 176 -2.56 -16.86 -17.53
N ARG A 177 -2.82 -15.73 -18.20
CA ARG A 177 -4.05 -15.57 -18.99
C ARG A 177 -3.95 -16.46 -20.22
N ARG A 178 -4.95 -17.32 -20.47
CA ARG A 178 -5.02 -18.11 -21.70
C ARG A 178 -5.04 -17.16 -22.90
N GLY A 179 -4.21 -17.42 -23.91
CA GLY A 179 -4.19 -16.68 -25.18
C GLY A 179 -3.25 -15.45 -25.26
N HIS A 180 -2.62 -15.02 -24.15
CA HIS A 180 -1.64 -13.92 -24.18
C HIS A 180 -0.21 -14.46 -24.01
N ARG A 181 0.74 -13.97 -24.83
CA ARG A 181 2.18 -14.29 -24.73
C ARG A 181 2.86 -13.67 -23.50
N GLU A 182 2.18 -12.78 -22.78
CA GLU A 182 2.72 -12.11 -21.60
C GLU A 182 2.70 -13.02 -20.37
N ASN A 183 3.91 -13.34 -19.89
CA ASN A 183 4.08 -14.06 -18.64
C ASN A 183 4.20 -13.05 -17.48
N LEU A 184 3.08 -12.42 -17.13
CA LEU A 184 2.97 -11.49 -15.99
C LEU A 184 3.56 -12.11 -14.71
N GLN A 185 3.38 -13.42 -14.53
CA GLN A 185 3.94 -14.17 -13.42
C GLN A 185 5.48 -14.01 -13.31
N LYS A 186 6.21 -14.10 -14.43
CA LYS A 186 7.68 -13.93 -14.45
C LYS A 186 8.10 -12.48 -14.20
N GLN A 187 7.30 -11.50 -14.63
CA GLN A 187 7.63 -10.08 -14.46
C GLN A 187 7.58 -9.67 -12.99
N VAL A 188 6.54 -10.09 -12.26
CA VAL A 188 6.38 -9.76 -10.83
C VAL A 188 7.18 -10.67 -9.89
N TYR A 189 7.85 -11.70 -10.40
CA TYR A 189 8.65 -12.60 -9.56
C TYR A 189 10.02 -11.99 -9.24
N SER A 190 10.30 -11.80 -7.96
CA SER A 190 11.63 -11.40 -7.50
C SER A 190 12.48 -12.63 -7.18
N GLY A 191 13.54 -12.86 -7.95
CA GLY A 191 14.50 -13.95 -7.66
C GLY A 191 15.22 -13.77 -6.32
N HIS A 192 15.52 -12.53 -5.92
CA HIS A 192 16.19 -12.23 -4.66
C HIS A 192 15.34 -12.58 -3.44
N LYS A 193 14.04 -12.21 -3.44
CA LYS A 193 13.11 -12.52 -2.34
C LYS A 193 12.36 -13.85 -2.52
N ARG A 194 12.49 -14.50 -3.68
CA ARG A 194 11.81 -15.73 -4.09
C ARG A 194 10.27 -15.66 -3.95
N VAL A 195 9.69 -14.49 -4.16
CA VAL A 195 8.23 -14.23 -4.08
C VAL A 195 7.74 -13.40 -5.27
N HIS A 196 6.46 -13.53 -5.60
CA HIS A 196 5.78 -12.57 -6.46
C HIS A 196 5.52 -11.30 -5.64
N CYS A 197 5.97 -10.16 -6.13
CA CYS A 197 5.84 -8.90 -5.41
C CYS A 197 5.80 -7.69 -6.36
N LEU A 198 5.31 -6.60 -5.81
CA LEU A 198 5.43 -5.26 -6.37
C LEU A 198 6.44 -4.48 -5.54
N THR A 199 7.24 -3.65 -6.19
CA THR A 199 8.23 -2.82 -5.51
C THR A 199 7.78 -1.37 -5.49
N TYR A 200 8.00 -0.73 -4.35
CA TYR A 200 7.68 0.67 -4.08
C TYR A 200 8.93 1.37 -3.55
N GLN A 201 8.98 2.69 -3.67
CA GLN A 201 10.03 3.54 -3.13
C GLN A 201 9.43 4.51 -2.12
N SER A 202 10.14 4.76 -1.02
CA SER A 202 9.75 5.78 -0.06
C SER A 202 10.94 6.59 0.43
N VAL A 203 10.68 7.84 0.80
CA VAL A 203 11.60 8.67 1.57
C VAL A 203 11.02 8.87 2.96
N VAL A 204 11.80 8.51 3.98
CA VAL A 204 11.47 8.70 5.39
C VAL A 204 12.40 9.75 5.99
N VAL A 205 11.82 10.69 6.72
CA VAL A 205 12.53 11.77 7.41
C VAL A 205 12.63 11.50 8.92
N PRO A 206 13.51 12.20 9.65
CA PRO A 206 13.80 11.92 11.07
C PRO A 206 12.62 11.99 12.04
N ASP A 207 11.54 12.70 11.71
CA ASP A 207 10.31 12.70 12.52
C ASP A 207 9.45 11.42 12.33
N GLY A 208 9.92 10.48 11.49
CA GLY A 208 9.28 9.20 11.23
C GLY A 208 8.17 9.26 10.18
N LEU A 209 7.96 10.41 9.51
CA LEU A 209 7.02 10.53 8.40
C LEU A 209 7.65 10.03 7.09
N ALA A 210 6.81 9.39 6.26
CA ALA A 210 7.15 9.12 4.88
C ALA A 210 6.70 10.33 4.05
N ILE A 211 7.64 11.10 3.52
CA ILE A 211 7.35 12.33 2.75
C ILE A 211 7.30 12.10 1.24
N HIS A 212 7.71 10.91 0.79
CA HIS A 212 7.59 10.45 -0.59
C HIS A 212 7.16 9.00 -0.58
N PHE A 213 6.22 8.65 -1.44
CA PHE A 213 5.87 7.26 -1.73
C PHE A 213 5.51 7.14 -3.21
N TRP A 214 6.20 6.25 -3.91
CA TRP A 214 5.97 6.05 -5.34
C TRP A 214 6.07 4.57 -5.72
N GLY A 215 5.28 4.19 -6.72
CA GLY A 215 5.20 2.83 -7.22
C GLY A 215 3.77 2.48 -7.65
N PRO A 216 3.56 1.21 -8.01
CA PRO A 216 4.54 0.13 -7.99
C PRO A 216 5.24 -0.05 -9.33
N ILE A 217 6.35 -0.79 -9.27
CA ILE A 217 6.95 -1.45 -10.43
C ILE A 217 7.01 -2.96 -10.16
N GLU A 218 7.22 -3.78 -11.20
CA GLU A 218 7.35 -5.22 -11.05
C GLU A 218 8.53 -5.63 -10.16
N GLY A 219 8.31 -6.63 -9.30
CA GLY A 219 9.24 -7.10 -8.26
C GLY A 219 10.64 -7.51 -8.71
N LYS A 220 10.82 -7.78 -10.00
CA LYS A 220 12.10 -8.13 -10.63
C LYS A 220 13.04 -6.92 -10.77
N ARG A 221 12.51 -5.70 -10.87
CA ARG A 221 13.31 -4.49 -11.08
C ARG A 221 14.14 -4.14 -9.83
N HIS A 222 15.24 -3.42 -10.07
CA HIS A 222 16.15 -2.94 -9.03
C HIS A 222 15.73 -1.54 -8.54
N ASP A 223 16.22 -1.14 -7.36
CA ASP A 223 15.85 0.16 -6.75
C ASP A 223 16.29 1.37 -7.59
N VAL A 224 17.35 1.21 -8.41
CA VAL A 224 17.75 2.20 -9.42
C VAL A 224 16.64 2.48 -10.42
N THR A 225 15.89 1.44 -10.85
CA THR A 225 14.75 1.61 -11.75
C THR A 225 13.63 2.39 -11.07
N LEU A 226 13.36 2.14 -9.78
CA LEU A 226 12.37 2.92 -9.03
C LEU A 226 12.75 4.41 -8.98
N LEU A 227 14.02 4.71 -8.68
CA LEU A 227 14.50 6.09 -8.64
C LEU A 227 14.34 6.81 -9.98
N TYR A 228 14.66 6.12 -11.07
CA TYR A 228 14.54 6.69 -12.42
C TYR A 228 13.07 6.95 -12.78
N GLU A 229 12.21 5.95 -12.62
CA GLU A 229 10.79 6.03 -13.00
C GLU A 229 9.97 6.95 -12.07
N SER A 230 10.34 7.04 -10.80
CA SER A 230 9.70 7.97 -9.85
C SER A 230 9.97 9.43 -10.20
N LYS A 231 11.00 9.71 -11.02
CA LYS A 231 11.44 11.07 -11.39
C LYS A 231 11.76 11.95 -10.18
N LEU A 232 12.05 11.35 -9.03
CA LEU A 232 12.27 12.08 -7.77
C LEU A 232 13.46 13.06 -7.87
N VAL A 233 14.51 12.66 -8.59
CA VAL A 233 15.69 13.52 -8.82
C VAL A 233 15.31 14.74 -9.65
N LYS A 234 14.61 14.52 -10.76
CA LYS A 234 14.11 15.60 -11.62
C LYS A 234 13.15 16.52 -10.87
N PHE A 235 12.34 15.96 -9.97
CA PHE A 235 11.54 16.76 -9.05
C PHE A 235 12.45 17.70 -8.25
N PHE A 236 13.45 17.19 -7.52
CA PHE A 236 14.39 18.04 -6.77
C PHE A 236 15.11 19.10 -7.61
N GLU A 237 15.54 18.78 -8.84
CA GLU A 237 16.11 19.76 -9.77
C GLU A 237 15.17 20.93 -10.06
N THR A 238 13.87 20.68 -10.18
CA THR A 238 12.87 21.73 -10.42
C THR A 238 12.51 22.55 -9.18
N GLN A 239 13.00 22.17 -8.00
CA GLN A 239 12.85 22.91 -6.74
C GLN A 239 14.19 23.11 -6.03
N ASP A 240 15.18 23.52 -6.82
CA ASP A 240 16.54 23.79 -6.35
C ASP A 240 16.57 24.83 -5.20
N ASP A 241 15.59 25.75 -5.12
CA ASP A 241 15.42 26.68 -3.98
C ASP A 241 15.27 25.97 -2.63
N ILE A 242 14.74 24.75 -2.62
CA ILE A 242 14.50 23.94 -1.41
C ILE A 242 15.64 22.96 -1.17
N PHE A 243 16.07 22.28 -2.24
CA PHE A 243 16.90 21.07 -2.13
C PHE A 243 18.38 21.33 -2.39
N ARG A 244 18.78 22.52 -2.86
CA ARG A 244 20.18 22.84 -3.08
C ARG A 244 20.99 22.65 -1.80
N GLY A 245 22.05 21.86 -1.91
CA GLY A 245 22.94 21.54 -0.80
C GLY A 245 22.48 20.37 0.06
N TYR A 246 21.24 19.89 -0.07
CA TYR A 246 20.71 18.74 0.66
C TYR A 246 20.73 17.46 -0.18
N ALA A 247 20.82 16.31 0.50
CA ALA A 247 20.79 15.01 -0.15
C ALA A 247 19.95 13.99 0.64
N LEU A 248 19.44 12.98 -0.06
CA LEU A 248 18.91 11.76 0.54
C LEU A 248 20.00 10.70 0.61
N TYR A 249 19.99 9.92 1.68
CA TYR A 249 20.88 8.77 1.81
C TYR A 249 20.14 7.46 1.51
N GLY A 250 20.60 6.76 0.48
CA GLY A 250 20.07 5.47 0.05
C GLY A 250 20.92 4.29 0.54
N ASP A 251 20.37 3.09 0.39
CA ASP A 251 21.19 1.89 0.44
C ASP A 251 22.29 1.94 -0.64
N PRO A 252 23.33 1.08 -0.56
CA PRO A 252 24.35 1.06 -1.59
C PRO A 252 23.73 0.94 -2.98
N ALA A 253 22.68 0.14 -3.23
CA ALA A 253 22.16 -0.07 -4.59
C ALA A 253 21.83 1.23 -5.36
N TYR A 254 21.48 2.33 -4.67
CA TYR A 254 21.30 3.65 -5.29
C TYR A 254 22.58 4.24 -5.90
N PRO A 255 22.47 4.98 -7.03
CA PRO A 255 23.59 5.72 -7.61
C PRO A 255 23.92 6.96 -6.78
N ILE A 256 25.20 7.37 -6.80
CA ILE A 256 25.64 8.64 -6.22
C ILE A 256 25.47 9.74 -7.28
N GLN A 257 24.70 10.77 -6.95
CA GLN A 257 24.37 11.92 -7.80
C GLN A 257 23.95 13.12 -6.93
N GLN A 258 23.71 14.30 -7.53
CA GLN A 258 23.53 15.58 -6.82
C GLN A 258 22.65 15.51 -5.55
N TYR A 259 21.50 14.86 -5.61
CA TYR A 259 20.54 14.78 -4.50
C TYR A 259 20.46 13.41 -3.83
N ILE A 260 21.22 12.41 -4.31
CA ILE A 260 21.21 11.05 -3.79
C ILE A 260 22.64 10.63 -3.49
N VAL A 261 22.90 10.31 -2.22
CA VAL A 261 24.16 9.73 -1.78
C VAL A 261 23.92 8.31 -1.28
N SER A 262 24.91 7.43 -1.44
CA SER A 262 24.84 6.05 -0.98
C SER A 262 26.19 5.60 -0.44
N GLY A 263 26.19 4.51 0.33
CA GLY A 263 27.41 3.97 0.91
C GLY A 263 28.41 3.46 -0.14
N TYR A 264 29.69 3.49 0.20
CA TYR A 264 30.77 2.98 -0.65
C TYR A 264 30.57 1.49 -0.99
N LYS A 265 30.85 1.10 -2.23
CA LYS A 265 30.73 -0.29 -2.75
C LYS A 265 32.09 -0.85 -3.14
N GLY A 266 32.27 -2.16 -2.97
CA GLY A 266 33.42 -2.89 -3.50
C GLY A 266 33.91 -3.98 -2.56
N ALA A 267 34.70 -4.93 -3.10
CA ALA A 267 35.31 -5.99 -2.29
C ALA A 267 36.41 -5.48 -1.35
N SER A 268 37.06 -4.37 -1.72
CA SER A 268 38.20 -3.80 -1.01
C SER A 268 37.89 -2.38 -0.54
N LEU A 269 37.03 -2.27 0.48
CA LEU A 269 36.80 -0.99 1.18
C LEU A 269 37.89 -0.74 2.22
N SER A 270 38.39 0.50 2.25
CA SER A 270 39.29 1.00 3.29
C SER A 270 38.61 0.98 4.67
N ALA A 271 39.41 1.06 5.73
CA ALA A 271 38.90 1.14 7.10
C ALA A 271 37.97 2.35 7.32
N LEU A 272 38.31 3.50 6.72
CA LEU A 272 37.52 4.73 6.83
C LEU A 272 36.17 4.60 6.12
N GLU A 273 36.13 4.04 4.91
CA GLU A 273 34.88 3.80 4.17
C GLU A 273 33.96 2.84 4.92
N LYS A 274 34.52 1.80 5.55
CA LYS A 274 33.75 0.88 6.40
C LYS A 274 33.14 1.59 7.61
N ILE A 275 33.91 2.46 8.28
CA ILE A 275 33.42 3.25 9.42
C ILE A 275 32.31 4.21 8.98
N LEU A 276 32.49 4.90 7.86
CA LEU A 276 31.47 5.80 7.29
C LEU A 276 30.18 5.05 6.95
N ASN A 277 30.30 3.92 6.23
CA ASN A 277 29.16 3.07 5.88
C ASN A 277 28.44 2.55 7.12
N ALA A 278 29.16 2.14 8.17
CA ALA A 278 28.57 1.64 9.41
C ALA A 278 27.76 2.73 10.13
N ARG A 279 28.32 3.94 10.26
CA ARG A 279 27.63 5.08 10.88
C ARG A 279 26.37 5.48 10.10
N MET A 280 26.48 5.60 8.78
CA MET A 280 25.33 5.97 7.94
C MET A 280 24.26 4.87 7.88
N SER A 281 24.65 3.59 7.90
CA SER A 281 23.71 2.48 7.92
C SER A 281 22.91 2.41 9.22
N SER A 282 23.52 2.75 10.35
CA SER A 282 22.84 2.79 11.65
C SER A 282 21.71 3.83 11.69
N VAL A 283 21.91 5.01 11.11
CA VAL A 283 20.84 6.04 11.07
C VAL A 283 19.76 5.72 10.02
N ARG A 284 20.13 5.04 8.92
CA ARG A 284 19.21 4.60 7.86
C ARG A 284 18.24 3.51 8.32
N GLU A 285 18.59 2.72 9.35
CA GLU A 285 17.75 1.63 9.87
C GLU A 285 16.32 2.11 10.24
N SER A 286 16.18 3.39 10.59
CA SER A 286 14.89 4.05 10.83
C SER A 286 13.87 3.89 9.68
N VAL A 287 14.31 3.81 8.42
CA VAL A 287 13.43 3.58 7.27
C VAL A 287 12.88 2.16 7.26
N GLU A 288 13.74 1.19 7.53
CA GLU A 288 13.38 -0.22 7.54
C GLU A 288 12.35 -0.47 8.66
N TRP A 289 12.55 0.15 9.83
CA TRP A 289 11.56 0.13 10.92
C TRP A 289 10.23 0.76 10.50
N LYS A 290 10.24 1.83 9.69
CA LYS A 290 9.00 2.44 9.21
C LYS A 290 8.20 1.49 8.31
N PHE A 291 8.87 0.78 7.41
CA PHE A 291 8.20 -0.25 6.59
C PHE A 291 7.71 -1.42 7.43
N ALA A 292 8.48 -1.85 8.43
CA ALA A 292 8.06 -2.89 9.37
C ALA A 292 6.79 -2.46 10.12
N HIS A 293 6.77 -1.24 10.68
CA HIS A 293 5.58 -0.68 11.34
C HIS A 293 4.38 -0.60 10.41
N LEU A 294 4.55 -0.15 9.16
CA LEU A 294 3.47 -0.10 8.19
C LEU A 294 2.82 -1.49 7.99
N LYS A 295 3.65 -2.52 7.82
CA LYS A 295 3.18 -3.91 7.64
C LYS A 295 2.56 -4.49 8.92
N SER A 296 3.08 -4.14 10.09
CA SER A 296 2.53 -4.59 11.37
C SER A 296 1.18 -3.95 11.70
N TYR A 297 1.04 -2.63 11.52
CA TYR A 297 -0.21 -1.94 11.80
C TYR A 297 -1.31 -2.25 10.77
N TRP A 298 -0.91 -2.42 9.51
CA TRP A 298 -1.80 -2.64 8.37
C TRP A 298 -1.53 -3.97 7.68
N ALA A 299 -1.63 -5.08 8.43
CA ALA A 299 -1.28 -6.42 7.96
C ALA A 299 -2.02 -6.89 6.69
N PHE A 300 -3.10 -6.23 6.31
CA PHE A 300 -3.76 -6.46 5.02
C PHE A 300 -2.80 -6.30 3.83
N ILE A 301 -1.87 -5.34 3.89
CA ILE A 301 -0.97 -5.04 2.77
C ILE A 301 0.06 -6.15 2.52
N ASP A 302 0.44 -6.91 3.55
CA ASP A 302 1.48 -7.95 3.47
C ASP A 302 0.87 -9.36 3.29
N TYR A 303 -0.46 -9.45 3.15
CA TYR A 303 -1.16 -10.73 3.07
C TYR A 303 -1.14 -11.32 1.66
N LYS A 304 -0.38 -12.42 1.51
CA LYS A 304 -0.05 -13.07 0.23
C LYS A 304 -1.24 -13.67 -0.55
N ASN A 305 -2.41 -13.86 0.06
CA ASN A 305 -3.53 -14.60 -0.54
C ASN A 305 -4.70 -13.74 -1.03
N PHE A 306 -4.62 -12.40 -0.98
CA PHE A 306 -5.64 -11.57 -1.63
C PHE A 306 -5.26 -11.26 -3.08
N GLY A 307 -6.04 -11.81 -4.02
CA GLY A 307 -5.96 -11.53 -5.46
C GLY A 307 -6.43 -10.13 -5.89
N LEU A 308 -6.48 -9.17 -4.96
CA LEU A 308 -6.76 -7.78 -5.28
C LEU A 308 -5.45 -7.17 -5.79
N VAL A 309 -5.34 -7.05 -7.13
CA VAL A 309 -4.64 -5.90 -7.71
C VAL A 309 -5.34 -4.69 -7.08
N PRO A 310 -4.69 -3.91 -6.22
CA PRO A 310 -5.36 -2.75 -5.66
C PRO A 310 -5.80 -1.86 -6.84
N PRO A 311 -6.95 -1.18 -6.82
CA PRO A 311 -7.22 -0.07 -7.75
C PRO A 311 -6.43 1.15 -7.27
N PRO A 312 -5.71 1.93 -8.11
CA PRO A 312 -5.81 2.12 -9.57
C PRO A 312 -4.83 1.28 -10.44
N PHE A 313 -4.36 0.14 -9.96
CA PHE A 313 -3.19 -0.54 -10.53
C PHE A 313 -3.46 -1.34 -11.82
N ALA A 314 -4.73 -1.44 -12.25
CA ALA A 314 -5.09 -2.08 -13.52
C ALA A 314 -4.81 -1.19 -14.75
N GLU A 315 -4.63 0.12 -14.58
CA GLU A 315 -4.30 1.05 -15.67
C GLU A 315 -2.80 1.10 -15.96
N TYR A 316 -1.95 0.90 -14.96
CA TYR A 316 -0.48 0.98 -15.10
C TYR A 316 0.18 -0.28 -15.67
N LEU A 317 -0.53 -1.42 -15.72
CA LEU A 317 -0.05 -2.67 -16.33
C LEU A 317 -0.48 -2.82 -17.81
N LYS A 318 -0.99 -1.75 -18.43
CA LYS A 318 -1.41 -1.72 -19.84
C LYS A 318 -0.47 -0.91 -20.76
N ALA A 319 0.70 -0.52 -20.27
CA ALA A 319 1.78 0.05 -21.09
C ALA A 319 2.89 -0.97 -21.27
#